data_AF-S3JII1-F1
#
_entry.id   AF-S3JII1-F1
#
_cell.length_a   1.000
_cell.length_b   1.000
_cell.length_c   1.000
_cell.angle_alpha   90.00
_cell.angle_beta   90.00
_cell.angle_gamma   90.00
#
_symmetry.space_group_name_H-M   'P 1'
#
loop_
_entity.id
_entity.type
_entity.pdbx_description
1 polymer ?
#
loop_
_entity_poly.entity_id
_entity_poly.type
_entity_poly.pdbx_seq_one_letter_code
_entity_poly.pdbx_strand_id
1 'polypeptide(L)'
;MSDAVTIADIYKLFERTETQFAEFQKEADRRREEANRTMEELKKQVQETTKAVNNLTTRWGRFVEEMVEPAVVRLFQEQGIDVTQTMSRLKSKRPGAAMEIDIVAVNGSELVAVECKSRLSRDDVDDFVSRLQRFKVAFPQFREFRVYGAVAGIEIDQGIDVYAYRRGLFVIKQSGETVKIINDVQFQPLGFA
;
A
#
# COMPACT_ATOMS: atom_id res chain seq x y z
N MET A 1 7.91 -69.24 -42.20
CA MET A 1 9.20 -68.60 -42.50
C MET A 1 8.92 -67.11 -42.54
N SER A 2 9.57 -66.31 -41.68
CA SER A 2 9.46 -64.86 -41.78
C SER A 2 10.24 -64.41 -43.02
N ASP A 3 9.60 -63.69 -43.93
CA ASP A 3 10.29 -63.11 -45.08
C ASP A 3 11.48 -62.28 -44.60
N ALA A 4 12.63 -62.45 -45.25
CA ALA A 4 13.86 -61.76 -44.89
C ALA A 4 13.71 -60.27 -45.20
N VAL A 5 13.94 -59.42 -44.20
CA VAL A 5 13.92 -57.96 -44.35
C VAL A 5 14.92 -57.56 -45.43
N THR A 6 14.47 -56.82 -46.44
CA THR A 6 15.33 -56.36 -47.53
C THR A 6 15.88 -54.96 -47.24
N ILE A 7 16.98 -54.60 -47.92
CA ILE A 7 17.55 -53.25 -47.86
C ILE A 7 16.51 -52.19 -48.29
N ALA A 8 15.63 -52.51 -49.24
CA ALA A 8 14.57 -51.62 -49.67
C ALA A 8 13.52 -51.35 -48.57
N ASP A 9 13.22 -52.35 -47.74
CA ASP A 9 12.31 -52.19 -46.59
C ASP A 9 12.93 -51.26 -45.52
N ILE A 10 14.25 -51.34 -45.34
CA ILE A 10 15.01 -50.46 -44.45
C ILE A 10 14.96 -49.00 -44.96
N TYR A 11 15.18 -48.76 -46.26
CA TYR A 11 15.10 -47.40 -46.83
C TYR A 11 13.70 -46.80 -46.71
N LYS A 12 12.63 -47.57 -46.97
CA LYS A 12 11.25 -47.11 -46.74
C LYS A 12 10.98 -46.74 -45.28
N LEU A 13 11.57 -47.47 -44.33
CA LEU A 13 11.44 -47.15 -42.91
C LEU A 13 12.17 -45.83 -42.56
N PHE A 14 13.35 -45.59 -43.14
CA PHE A 14 14.08 -44.33 -42.97
C PHE A 14 13.31 -43.14 -43.55
N GLU A 15 12.80 -43.23 -44.79
CA GLU A 15 11.99 -42.16 -45.41
C GLU A 15 10.74 -41.83 -44.57
N ARG A 16 10.07 -42.86 -44.06
CA ARG A 16 8.90 -42.69 -43.18
C ARG A 16 9.30 -42.01 -41.86
N THR A 17 10.44 -42.36 -41.30
CA THR A 17 10.94 -41.79 -40.05
C THR A 17 11.37 -40.34 -40.24
N GLU A 18 12.04 -40.00 -41.34
CA GLU A 18 12.39 -38.61 -41.67
C GLU A 18 11.12 -37.75 -41.85
N THR A 19 10.10 -38.29 -42.54
CA THR A 19 8.82 -37.61 -42.72
C THR A 19 8.13 -37.36 -41.37
N GLN A 20 8.04 -38.39 -40.53
CA GLN A 20 7.45 -38.26 -39.19
C GLN A 20 8.23 -37.29 -38.29
N PHE A 21 9.56 -37.28 -38.40
CA PHE A 21 10.41 -36.37 -37.65
C PHE A 21 10.21 -34.93 -38.10
N ALA A 22 10.11 -34.67 -39.40
CA ALA A 22 9.83 -33.35 -39.95
C ALA A 22 8.43 -32.84 -39.54
N GLU A 23 7.42 -33.71 -39.53
CA GLU A 23 6.07 -33.38 -39.04
C GLU A 23 6.08 -33.07 -37.54
N PHE A 24 6.77 -33.88 -36.75
CA PHE A 24 6.92 -33.66 -35.31
C PHE A 24 7.61 -32.33 -35.00
N GLN A 25 8.69 -31.99 -35.72
CA GLN A 25 9.36 -30.70 -35.56
C GLN A 25 8.43 -29.53 -35.88
N LYS A 26 7.70 -29.60 -37.00
CA LYS A 26 6.72 -28.55 -37.36
C LYS A 26 5.63 -28.39 -36.30
N GLU A 27 5.12 -29.49 -35.75
CA GLU A 27 4.11 -29.43 -34.69
C GLU A 27 4.70 -28.87 -33.38
N ALA A 28 5.92 -29.26 -33.02
CA ALA A 28 6.62 -28.74 -31.86
C ALA A 28 6.88 -27.23 -31.97
N ASP A 29 7.31 -26.75 -33.14
CA ASP A 29 7.53 -25.33 -33.41
C ASP A 29 6.22 -24.54 -33.32
N ARG A 30 5.13 -25.06 -33.93
CA ARG A 30 3.81 -24.43 -33.83
C ARG A 30 3.33 -24.34 -32.39
N ARG A 31 3.43 -25.44 -31.62
CA ARG A 31 3.04 -25.44 -30.20
C ARG A 31 3.89 -24.47 -29.38
N ARG A 32 5.17 -24.32 -29.71
CA ARG A 32 6.07 -23.36 -29.05
C ARG A 32 5.68 -21.92 -29.37
N GLU A 33 5.35 -21.62 -30.62
CA GLU A 33 4.87 -20.29 -31.02
C GLU A 33 3.54 -19.94 -30.36
N GLU A 34 2.58 -20.87 -30.35
CA GLU A 34 1.29 -20.71 -29.66
C GLU A 34 1.51 -20.47 -28.16
N ALA A 35 2.35 -21.29 -27.50
CA ALA A 35 2.68 -21.14 -26.09
C ALA A 35 3.33 -19.78 -25.80
N ASN A 36 4.23 -19.30 -26.67
CA ASN A 36 4.86 -17.99 -26.53
C ASN A 36 3.83 -16.85 -26.64
N ARG A 37 2.91 -16.91 -27.62
CA ARG A 37 1.84 -15.91 -27.79
C ARG A 37 0.91 -15.89 -26.59
N THR A 38 0.44 -17.05 -26.14
CA THR A 38 -0.41 -17.15 -24.94
C THR A 38 0.31 -16.63 -23.70
N MET A 39 1.61 -16.90 -23.54
CA MET A 39 2.41 -16.39 -22.43
C MET A 39 2.57 -14.86 -22.48
N GLU A 40 2.75 -14.27 -23.66
CA GLU A 40 2.81 -12.81 -23.83
C GLU A 40 1.47 -12.14 -23.52
N GLU A 41 0.36 -12.71 -23.99
CA GLU A 41 -1.00 -12.23 -23.67
C GLU A 41 -1.28 -12.31 -22.16
N LEU A 42 -0.93 -13.43 -21.51
CA LEU A 42 -1.05 -13.60 -20.06
C LEU A 42 -0.22 -12.55 -19.30
N LYS A 43 1.04 -12.32 -19.71
CA LYS A 43 1.89 -11.29 -19.10
C LYS A 43 1.24 -9.91 -19.22
N LYS A 44 0.67 -9.58 -20.37
CA LYS A 44 -0.03 -8.31 -20.59
C LYS A 44 -1.26 -8.18 -19.69
N GLN A 45 -2.10 -9.21 -19.62
CA GLN A 45 -3.27 -9.23 -18.74
C GLN A 45 -2.89 -9.06 -17.27
N VAL A 46 -1.89 -9.80 -16.79
CA VAL A 46 -1.41 -9.67 -15.41
C VAL A 46 -0.91 -8.26 -15.11
N GLN A 47 -0.19 -7.64 -16.05
CA GLN A 47 0.27 -6.25 -15.90
C GLN A 47 -0.89 -5.25 -15.85
N GLU A 48 -1.90 -5.41 -16.70
CA GLU A 48 -3.10 -4.57 -16.72
C GLU A 48 -3.92 -4.73 -15.43
N THR A 49 -4.13 -5.96 -14.98
CA THR A 49 -4.80 -6.25 -13.70
C THR A 49 -4.03 -5.64 -12.52
N THR A 50 -2.70 -5.81 -12.48
CA THR A 50 -1.87 -5.24 -11.40
C THR A 50 -1.99 -3.71 -11.37
N LYS A 51 -1.97 -3.05 -12.53
CA LYS A 51 -2.18 -1.60 -12.62
C LYS A 51 -3.57 -1.19 -12.12
N ALA A 52 -4.61 -1.92 -12.50
CA ALA A 52 -5.98 -1.65 -12.05
C ALA A 52 -6.11 -1.76 -10.53
N VAL A 53 -5.55 -2.83 -9.93
CA VAL A 53 -5.54 -3.04 -8.48
C VAL A 53 -4.80 -1.91 -7.76
N ASN A 54 -3.58 -1.55 -8.21
CA ASN A 54 -2.81 -0.46 -7.58
C ASN A 54 -3.55 0.90 -7.64
N ASN A 55 -4.23 1.18 -8.76
CA ASN A 55 -5.03 2.39 -8.91
C ASN A 55 -6.21 2.42 -7.94
N LEU A 56 -6.84 1.28 -7.67
CA LEU A 56 -7.93 1.16 -6.69
C LEU A 56 -7.41 1.38 -5.28
N THR A 57 -6.32 0.72 -4.87
CA THR A 57 -5.72 0.90 -3.54
C THR A 57 -5.35 2.35 -3.28
N THR A 58 -4.75 3.03 -4.26
CA THR A 58 -4.38 4.45 -4.13
C THR A 58 -5.61 5.36 -3.99
N ARG A 59 -6.70 5.07 -4.70
CA ARG A 59 -7.96 5.82 -4.57
C ARG A 59 -8.62 5.57 -3.22
N TRP A 60 -8.51 4.36 -2.69
CA TRP A 60 -9.06 4.01 -1.40
C TRP A 60 -8.36 4.75 -0.26
N GLY A 61 -7.03 4.88 -0.29
CA GLY A 61 -6.29 5.71 0.65
C GLY A 61 -6.79 7.17 0.65
N ARG A 62 -6.88 7.78 -0.53
CA ARG A 62 -7.38 9.15 -0.68
C ARG A 62 -8.82 9.34 -0.18
N PHE A 63 -9.68 8.34 -0.38
CA PHE A 63 -11.04 8.40 0.15
C PHE A 63 -11.06 8.49 1.68
N VAL A 64 -10.18 7.75 2.37
CA VAL A 64 -10.05 7.85 3.83
C VAL A 64 -9.52 9.23 4.22
N GLU A 65 -8.50 9.75 3.52
CA GLU A 65 -7.96 11.10 3.74
C GLU A 65 -9.07 12.17 3.64
N GLU A 66 -9.83 12.16 2.54
CA GLU A 66 -10.91 13.12 2.26
C GLU A 66 -12.09 13.01 3.26
N MET A 67 -12.29 11.85 3.88
CA MET A 67 -13.29 11.67 4.94
C MET A 67 -12.82 12.21 6.30
N VAL A 68 -11.51 12.14 6.58
CA VAL A 68 -10.92 12.52 7.87
C VAL A 68 -10.61 14.02 7.92
N GLU A 69 -9.98 14.58 6.89
CA GLU A 69 -9.49 15.97 6.85
C GLU A 69 -10.56 17.02 7.23
N PRO A 70 -11.82 16.94 6.78
CA PRO A 70 -12.82 17.96 7.11
C PRO A 70 -13.14 18.05 8.61
N ALA A 71 -12.87 16.99 9.38
CA ALA A 71 -13.21 16.92 10.81
C ALA A 71 -12.03 17.22 11.74
N VAL A 72 -10.76 17.13 11.28
CA VAL A 72 -9.61 17.11 12.20
C VAL A 72 -9.46 18.38 13.05
N VAL A 73 -9.75 19.56 12.49
CA VAL A 73 -9.65 20.83 13.23
C VAL A 73 -10.61 20.82 14.42
N ARG A 74 -11.89 20.54 14.17
CA ARG A 74 -12.91 20.45 15.23
C ARG A 74 -12.53 19.39 16.26
N LEU A 75 -12.15 18.20 15.81
CA LEU A 75 -11.83 17.07 16.69
C LEU A 75 -10.66 17.39 17.63
N PHE A 76 -9.59 18.01 17.15
CA PHE A 76 -8.44 18.34 17.98
C PHE A 76 -8.70 19.55 18.90
N GLN A 77 -9.50 20.53 18.47
CA GLN A 77 -9.94 21.62 19.33
C GLN A 77 -10.80 21.11 20.50
N GLU A 78 -11.67 20.12 20.27
CA GLU A 78 -12.43 19.44 21.34
C GLU A 78 -11.51 18.71 22.35
N GLN A 79 -10.28 18.36 21.95
CA GLN A 79 -9.24 17.79 22.81
C GLN A 79 -8.31 18.85 23.42
N GLY A 80 -8.61 20.13 23.25
CA GLY A 80 -7.82 21.24 23.80
C GLY A 80 -6.56 21.58 23.01
N ILE A 81 -6.44 21.11 21.76
CA ILE A 81 -5.34 21.46 20.85
C ILE A 81 -5.87 22.49 19.85
N ASP A 82 -5.39 23.74 19.93
CA ASP A 82 -5.94 24.89 19.20
C ASP A 82 -5.44 24.99 17.74
N VAL A 83 -5.42 23.88 17.01
CA VAL A 83 -5.10 23.86 15.58
C VAL A 83 -6.16 24.62 14.79
N THR A 84 -5.76 25.33 13.73
CA THR A 84 -6.67 26.19 12.95
C THR A 84 -6.59 25.97 11.45
N GLN A 85 -5.58 25.25 10.97
CA GLN A 85 -5.33 25.01 9.56
C GLN A 85 -5.06 23.53 9.31
N THR A 86 -5.37 23.06 8.10
CA THR A 86 -4.95 21.73 7.63
C THR A 86 -3.99 21.85 6.46
N MET A 87 -3.07 20.89 6.36
CA MET A 87 -2.25 20.64 5.18
C MET A 87 -2.37 19.17 4.84
N SER A 88 -2.69 18.87 3.59
CA SER A 88 -2.73 17.50 3.10
C SER A 88 -1.42 17.11 2.43
N ARG A 89 -1.02 15.85 2.61
CA ARG A 89 0.12 15.19 1.97
C ARG A 89 1.42 15.97 2.12
N LEU A 90 1.74 16.33 3.36
CA LEU A 90 3.00 17.01 3.69
C LEU A 90 4.16 16.04 3.43
N LYS A 91 5.05 16.39 2.50
CA LYS A 91 6.15 15.51 2.05
C LYS A 91 7.51 16.14 2.30
N SER A 92 8.46 15.32 2.74
CA SER A 92 9.89 15.63 2.76
C SER A 92 10.66 14.61 1.93
N LYS A 93 11.61 15.10 1.12
CA LYS A 93 12.56 14.27 0.36
C LYS A 93 13.98 14.38 0.93
N ARG A 94 14.13 14.88 2.16
CA ARG A 94 15.46 15.03 2.78
C ARG A 94 16.14 13.67 2.92
N PRO A 95 17.40 13.52 2.49
CA PRO A 95 18.15 12.27 2.65
C PRO A 95 18.15 11.81 4.12
N GLY A 96 17.83 10.54 4.37
CA GLY A 96 17.76 9.97 5.72
C GLY A 96 16.51 10.32 6.55
N ALA A 97 15.64 11.22 6.06
CA ALA A 97 14.41 11.63 6.73
C ALA A 97 13.25 11.85 5.73
N ALA A 98 13.25 11.10 4.62
CA ALA A 98 12.16 11.15 3.66
C ALA A 98 10.90 10.57 4.29
N MET A 99 9.79 11.31 4.24
CA MET A 99 8.50 10.88 4.77
C MET A 99 7.36 11.67 4.14
N GLU A 100 6.17 11.09 4.20
CA GLU A 100 4.89 11.73 3.89
C GLU A 100 4.01 11.61 5.12
N ILE A 101 3.20 12.64 5.36
CA ILE A 101 2.15 12.68 6.38
C ILE A 101 0.86 13.02 5.65
N ASP A 102 -0.17 12.18 5.82
CA ASP A 102 -1.40 12.27 5.05
C ASP A 102 -2.15 13.56 5.33
N ILE A 103 -2.36 13.89 6.61
CA ILE A 103 -2.99 15.14 7.03
C ILE A 103 -2.20 15.73 8.19
N VAL A 104 -2.04 17.05 8.18
CA VAL A 104 -1.44 17.81 9.27
C VAL A 104 -2.43 18.87 9.70
N ALA A 105 -2.84 18.84 10.96
CA ALA A 105 -3.55 19.96 11.60
C ALA A 105 -2.56 20.83 12.36
N VAL A 106 -2.58 22.15 12.18
CA VAL A 106 -1.51 23.03 12.66
C VAL A 106 -2.02 24.42 13.06
N ASN A 107 -1.32 25.08 13.99
CA ASN A 107 -1.43 26.51 14.28
C ASN A 107 -0.04 27.16 14.35
N GLY A 108 0.15 28.25 15.11
CA GLY A 108 1.47 28.90 15.26
C GLY A 108 2.48 28.19 16.18
N SER A 109 2.09 27.15 16.93
CA SER A 109 2.95 26.50 17.94
C SER A 109 2.72 24.99 18.15
N GLU A 110 1.63 24.44 17.59
CA GLU A 110 1.20 23.06 17.77
C GLU A 110 0.85 22.44 16.42
N LEU A 111 1.11 21.14 16.31
CA LEU A 111 0.91 20.35 15.12
C LEU A 111 0.43 18.95 15.51
N VAL A 112 -0.58 18.44 14.83
CA VAL A 112 -0.98 17.04 14.90
C VAL A 112 -0.80 16.41 13.52
N ALA A 113 0.11 15.45 13.42
CA ALA A 113 0.32 14.65 12.23
C ALA A 113 -0.63 13.45 12.26
N VAL A 114 -1.39 13.23 11.19
CA VAL A 114 -2.40 12.18 11.08
C VAL A 114 -2.06 11.24 9.93
N GLU A 115 -1.99 9.95 10.24
CA GLU A 115 -1.87 8.86 9.25
C GLU A 115 -3.25 8.23 9.03
N CYS A 116 -3.66 8.04 7.78
CA CYS A 116 -4.95 7.48 7.39
C CYS A 116 -4.78 6.06 6.82
N LYS A 117 -5.58 5.12 7.31
CA LYS A 117 -5.62 3.73 6.82
C LYS A 117 -7.05 3.28 6.58
N SER A 118 -7.27 2.54 5.49
CA SER A 118 -8.53 1.82 5.33
C SER A 118 -8.70 0.77 6.41
N ARG A 119 -7.63 0.04 6.74
CA ARG A 119 -7.56 -0.86 7.88
C ARG A 119 -6.27 -0.62 8.63
N LEU A 120 -6.38 -0.18 9.88
CA LEU A 120 -5.24 0.13 10.73
C LEU A 120 -4.67 -1.16 11.34
N SER A 121 -3.40 -1.44 11.09
CA SER A 121 -2.67 -2.56 11.68
C SER A 121 -1.67 -2.10 12.76
N ARG A 122 -1.13 -3.06 13.52
CA ARG A 122 -0.03 -2.79 14.47
C ARG A 122 1.22 -2.26 13.76
N ASP A 123 1.56 -2.83 12.61
CA ASP A 123 2.75 -2.44 11.85
C ASP A 123 2.62 -1.00 11.34
N ASP A 124 1.42 -0.58 10.94
CA ASP A 124 1.16 0.83 10.58
C ASP A 124 1.41 1.77 11.76
N VAL A 125 0.97 1.41 12.97
CA VAL A 125 1.19 2.19 14.18
C VAL A 125 2.69 2.27 14.50
N ASP A 126 3.39 1.15 14.44
CA ASP A 126 4.82 1.09 14.74
C ASP A 126 5.67 1.87 13.71
N ASP A 127 5.36 1.74 12.42
CA ASP A 127 6.00 2.53 11.36
C ASP A 127 5.74 4.03 11.55
N PHE A 128 4.49 4.41 11.79
CA PHE A 128 4.13 5.81 11.95
C PHE A 128 4.83 6.45 13.16
N VAL A 129 4.87 5.77 14.30
CA VAL A 129 5.62 6.24 15.48
C VAL A 129 7.11 6.39 15.17
N SER A 130 7.72 5.43 14.44
CA SER A 130 9.12 5.50 14.00
C SER A 130 9.40 6.66 13.04
N ARG A 131 8.43 7.02 12.18
CA ARG A 131 8.51 8.22 11.34
C ARG A 131 8.38 9.50 12.16
N LEU A 132 7.42 9.56 13.09
CA LEU A 132 7.21 10.73 13.95
C LEU A 132 8.44 11.08 14.81
N GLN A 133 9.22 10.09 15.25
CA GLN A 133 10.50 10.32 15.95
C GLN A 133 11.55 11.11 15.15
N ARG A 134 11.38 11.19 13.83
CA ARG A 134 12.26 11.92 12.91
C ARG A 134 11.54 13.10 12.25
N PHE A 135 10.35 13.46 12.73
CA PHE A 135 9.51 14.47 12.10
C PHE A 135 10.23 15.82 11.98
N LYS A 136 10.86 16.30 13.05
CA LYS A 136 11.54 17.61 13.01
C LYS A 136 12.83 17.59 12.18
N VAL A 137 13.43 16.42 11.95
CA VAL A 137 14.53 16.25 10.99
C VAL A 137 14.01 16.40 9.56
N ALA A 138 12.85 15.80 9.27
CA ALA A 138 12.18 15.89 7.98
C ALA A 138 11.62 17.28 7.69
N PHE A 139 11.11 17.97 8.72
CA PHE A 139 10.46 19.27 8.64
C PHE A 139 11.00 20.28 9.68
N PRO A 140 12.23 20.81 9.53
CA PRO A 140 12.83 21.71 10.51
C PRO A 140 12.09 23.03 10.72
N GLN A 141 11.21 23.43 9.79
CA GLN A 141 10.35 24.59 9.98
C GLN A 141 9.39 24.43 11.17
N PHE A 142 9.12 23.19 11.61
CA PHE A 142 8.28 22.88 12.77
C PHE A 142 9.11 22.50 14.00
N ARG A 143 10.41 22.84 14.04
CA ARG A 143 11.30 22.38 15.13
C ARG A 143 10.87 22.88 16.51
N GLU A 144 10.35 24.10 16.60
CA GLU A 144 9.87 24.69 17.85
C GLU A 144 8.41 24.32 18.18
N PHE A 145 7.74 23.53 17.32
CA PHE A 145 6.34 23.17 17.51
C PHE A 145 6.21 22.00 18.48
N ARG A 146 5.10 21.96 19.21
CA ARG A 146 4.63 20.73 19.88
C ARG A 146 4.00 19.83 18.81
N VAL A 147 4.62 18.68 18.54
CA VAL A 147 4.17 17.73 17.52
C VAL A 147 3.50 16.55 18.21
N TYR A 148 2.24 16.30 17.91
CA TYR A 148 1.47 15.14 18.33
C TYR A 148 1.20 14.23 17.14
N GLY A 149 0.82 12.98 17.42
CA GLY A 149 0.47 11.99 16.40
C GLY A 149 -0.98 11.52 16.52
N ALA A 150 -1.59 11.19 15.39
CA ALA A 150 -2.90 10.57 15.31
C ALA A 150 -2.93 9.50 14.22
N VAL A 151 -3.72 8.45 14.42
CA VAL A 151 -4.02 7.44 13.41
C VAL A 151 -5.52 7.41 13.16
N ALA A 152 -5.91 7.36 11.90
CA ALA A 152 -7.29 7.25 11.47
C ALA A 152 -7.52 5.94 10.72
N GLY A 153 -8.58 5.22 11.10
CA GLY A 153 -8.96 3.95 10.49
C GLY A 153 -10.44 3.88 10.13
N ILE A 154 -10.77 3.36 8.95
CA ILE A 154 -12.15 2.88 8.68
C ILE A 154 -12.39 1.62 9.52
N GLU A 155 -11.52 0.63 9.34
CA GLU A 155 -11.43 -0.56 10.16
C GLU A 155 -10.25 -0.46 11.11
N ILE A 156 -10.47 -0.80 12.38
CA ILE A 156 -9.43 -0.91 13.39
C ILE A 156 -9.63 -2.25 14.07
N ASP A 157 -8.66 -3.14 13.91
CA ASP A 157 -8.70 -4.47 14.50
C ASP A 157 -8.68 -4.37 16.04
N GLN A 158 -9.28 -5.35 16.70
CA GLN A 158 -9.41 -5.37 18.16
C GLN A 158 -8.04 -5.24 18.83
N GLY A 159 -7.90 -4.27 19.74
CA GLY A 159 -6.67 -4.03 20.50
C GLY A 159 -5.64 -3.16 19.79
N ILE A 160 -5.80 -2.87 18.49
CA ILE A 160 -4.94 -1.91 17.77
C ILE A 160 -5.24 -0.48 18.21
N ASP A 161 -6.50 -0.16 18.49
CA ASP A 161 -6.94 1.09 19.11
C ASP A 161 -6.26 1.32 20.46
N VAL A 162 -6.31 0.34 21.37
CA VAL A 162 -5.66 0.40 22.67
C VAL A 162 -4.14 0.47 22.53
N TYR A 163 -3.57 -0.21 21.52
CA TYR A 163 -2.14 -0.15 21.24
C TYR A 163 -1.71 1.25 20.80
N ALA A 164 -2.39 1.84 19.82
CA ALA A 164 -2.14 3.20 19.35
C ALA A 164 -2.30 4.23 20.47
N TYR A 165 -3.36 4.11 21.28
CA TYR A 165 -3.56 4.90 22.50
C TYR A 165 -2.33 4.82 23.42
N ARG A 166 -1.83 3.62 23.72
CA ARG A 166 -0.66 3.43 24.59
C ARG A 166 0.65 3.94 24.00
N ARG A 167 0.72 4.09 22.67
CA ARG A 167 1.85 4.73 21.98
C ARG A 167 1.73 6.27 21.95
N GLY A 168 0.73 6.83 22.63
CA GLY A 168 0.53 8.27 22.77
C GLY A 168 -0.09 8.90 21.52
N LEU A 169 -0.81 8.12 20.71
CA LEU A 169 -1.49 8.61 19.52
C LEU A 169 -2.99 8.84 19.78
N PHE A 170 -3.53 9.90 19.19
CA PHE A 170 -4.98 9.99 19.01
C PHE A 170 -5.44 8.90 18.03
N VAL A 171 -6.61 8.34 18.28
CA VAL A 171 -7.22 7.30 17.47
C VAL A 171 -8.54 7.82 16.94
N ILE A 172 -8.62 7.96 15.63
CA ILE A 172 -9.78 8.45 14.90
C ILE A 172 -10.45 7.27 14.21
N LYS A 173 -11.77 7.12 14.42
CA LYS A 173 -12.56 6.06 13.80
C LYS A 173 -13.80 6.64 13.13
N GLN A 174 -14.27 5.96 12.07
CA GLN A 174 -15.60 6.22 11.51
C GLN A 174 -16.68 6.16 12.60
N SER A 175 -17.61 7.11 12.57
CA SER A 175 -18.76 7.18 13.44
C SER A 175 -19.93 7.81 12.70
N GLY A 176 -20.91 6.98 12.31
CA GLY A 176 -22.02 7.43 11.47
C GLY A 176 -21.52 7.92 10.11
N GLU A 177 -21.92 9.13 9.73
CA GLU A 177 -21.53 9.78 8.47
C GLU A 177 -20.19 10.56 8.56
N THR A 178 -19.52 10.54 9.72
CA THR A 178 -18.27 11.28 9.95
C THR A 178 -17.24 10.41 10.70
N VAL A 179 -16.29 11.06 11.37
CA VAL A 179 -15.27 10.45 12.22
C VAL A 179 -15.29 11.06 13.61
N LYS A 180 -14.77 10.33 14.59
CA LYS A 180 -14.58 10.79 15.97
C LYS A 180 -13.24 10.32 16.53
N ILE A 181 -12.71 11.08 17.49
CA ILE A 181 -11.65 10.60 18.37
C ILE A 181 -12.28 9.64 19.39
N ILE A 182 -11.66 8.48 19.60
CA ILE A 182 -12.15 7.46 20.55
C ILE A 182 -11.31 7.36 21.82
N ASN A 183 -10.26 8.18 21.94
CA ASN A 183 -9.50 8.33 23.18
C ASN A 183 -10.42 8.84 24.30
N ASP A 184 -10.19 8.36 25.52
CA ASP A 184 -10.88 8.87 26.70
C ASP A 184 -10.32 10.23 27.16
N VAL A 185 -11.03 10.86 28.10
CA VAL A 185 -10.66 12.15 28.69
C VAL A 185 -9.37 12.13 29.50
N GLN A 186 -8.84 10.94 29.83
CA GLN A 186 -7.60 10.79 30.59
C GLN A 186 -6.37 10.68 29.68
N PHE A 187 -6.58 10.53 28.38
CA PHE A 187 -5.53 10.41 27.40
C PHE A 187 -4.60 11.62 27.43
N GLN A 188 -3.29 11.34 27.41
CA GLN A 188 -2.24 12.34 27.29
C GLN A 188 -1.42 12.01 26.03
N PRO A 189 -1.45 12.85 24.99
CA PRO A 189 -0.70 12.57 23.77
C PRO A 189 0.81 12.66 24.01
N LEU A 190 1.57 11.80 23.33
CA LEU A 190 3.02 11.88 23.34
C LEU A 190 3.47 13.01 22.42
N GLY A 191 4.33 13.90 22.92
CA GLY A 191 5.04 14.88 22.12
C GLY A 191 6.22 14.23 21.38
N PHE A 192 6.30 14.43 20.07
CA PHE A 192 7.38 13.93 19.22
C PHE A 192 8.42 15.02 18.92
N ALA A 193 9.68 14.58 18.86
CA ALA A 193 10.85 15.42 18.66
C ALA A 193 11.36 15.45 17.20
#